data_AF-A0A932HPM5-F1
#
_entry.id   AF-A0A932HPM5-F1
#
_cell.length_a   1.000
_cell.length_b   1.000
_cell.length_c   1.000
_cell.angle_alpha   90.00
_cell.angle_beta   90.00
_cell.angle_gamma   90.00
#
_symmetry.space_group_name_H-M   'P 1'
#
loop_
_entity.id
_entity.type
_entity.pdbx_description
1 polymer ?
#
loop_
_entity_poly.entity_id
_entity_poly.type
_entity_poly.pdbx_seq_one_letter_code
_entity_poly.pdbx_strand_id
1 'polypeptide(L)'
;MRFFFLFLMACLFTFPAIAQENPPVAAPDSTVQEEGTSNPWTERKVMSVILSAVIPGAGQTYLGHMEKGAAFTIGTVASALMAGLSENNIVGRNERLDELKVQYSAATSYIGADTVWSKMVSTKDILGKDVKRRDIFVKVAIGLWVANMVDIILFSDDRGEKPFGLLNTPRATFAIVPDTRNGLNAALTVRF
;
A
#
# COMPACT_ATOMS: atom_id res chain seq x y z
N MET A 1 18.12 -0.92 9.73
CA MET A 1 17.14 -0.02 9.05
C MET A 1 17.44 0.26 7.58
N ARG A 2 18.71 0.29 7.12
CA ARG A 2 19.04 0.41 5.67
C ARG A 2 18.38 -0.66 4.78
N PHE A 3 18.21 -1.89 5.27
CA PHE A 3 17.57 -2.98 4.53
C PHE A 3 16.06 -2.80 4.32
N PHE A 4 15.33 -2.20 5.27
CA PHE A 4 13.88 -1.99 5.14
C PHE A 4 13.56 -0.90 4.12
N PHE A 5 14.41 0.14 4.07
CA PHE A 5 14.28 1.21 3.08
C PHE A 5 14.61 0.74 1.66
N LEU A 6 15.60 -0.15 1.52
CA LEU A 6 15.91 -0.82 0.25
C LEU A 6 14.78 -1.76 -0.20
N PHE A 7 14.11 -2.44 0.72
CA PHE A 7 12.94 -3.28 0.42
C PHE A 7 11.74 -2.44 -0.05
N LEU A 8 11.48 -1.31 0.60
CA LEU A 8 10.41 -0.36 0.20
C LEU A 8 10.70 0.30 -1.17
N MET A 9 11.96 0.65 -1.45
CA MET A 9 12.39 1.18 -2.75
C MET A 9 12.38 0.11 -3.84
N ALA A 10 12.79 -1.12 -3.55
CA ALA A 10 12.72 -2.22 -4.52
C ALA A 10 11.27 -2.50 -4.96
N CYS A 11 10.29 -2.42 -4.04
CA CYS A 11 8.87 -2.58 -4.37
C CYS A 11 8.29 -1.43 -5.20
N LEU A 12 8.89 -0.23 -5.16
CA LEU A 12 8.46 0.92 -5.96
C LEU A 12 9.04 0.91 -7.40
N PHE A 13 10.09 0.13 -7.65
CA PHE A 13 10.78 0.07 -8.95
C PHE A 13 10.55 -1.23 -9.75
N THR A 14 9.79 -2.20 -9.23
CA THR A 14 9.46 -3.45 -9.93
C THR A 14 8.01 -3.50 -10.42
N PHE A 15 7.58 -2.48 -11.17
CA PHE A 15 6.51 -2.67 -12.15
C PHE A 15 7.14 -2.89 -13.52
N PRO A 16 7.36 -4.14 -13.98
CA PRO A 16 7.19 -4.35 -15.41
C PRO A 16 5.70 -4.13 -15.68
N ALA A 17 5.39 -3.17 -16.54
CA ALA A 17 4.11 -3.11 -17.21
C ALA A 17 3.89 -4.50 -17.85
N ILE A 18 3.01 -5.30 -17.26
CA ILE A 18 2.56 -6.55 -17.86
C ILE A 18 1.75 -6.11 -19.09
N ALA A 19 2.44 -6.08 -20.22
CA ALA A 19 1.82 -5.94 -21.53
C ALA A 19 0.86 -7.13 -21.69
N GLN A 20 -0.42 -6.82 -21.67
CA GLN A 20 -1.49 -7.75 -21.99
C GLN A 20 -1.38 -8.11 -23.47
N GLU A 21 -0.64 -9.17 -23.78
CA GLU A 21 -0.81 -9.86 -25.07
C GLU A 21 -2.23 -10.42 -25.10
N ASN A 22 -3.07 -9.88 -25.98
CA ASN A 22 -4.42 -10.39 -26.21
C ASN A 22 -4.32 -11.64 -27.10
N PRO A 23 -4.67 -12.86 -26.62
CA PRO A 23 -4.97 -13.96 -27.53
C PRO A 23 -6.33 -13.72 -28.22
N PRO A 24 -6.53 -14.31 -29.42
CA PRO A 24 -7.71 -14.04 -30.23
C PRO A 24 -8.99 -14.60 -29.59
N VAL A 25 -10.06 -13.82 -29.72
CA VAL A 25 -11.43 -14.12 -29.33
C VAL A 25 -11.86 -15.49 -29.87
N ALA A 26 -12.01 -16.47 -28.98
CA ALA A 26 -12.75 -17.69 -29.24
C ALA A 26 -14.16 -17.58 -28.62
N ALA A 27 -15.15 -17.99 -29.40
CA ALA A 27 -16.58 -17.94 -29.12
C ALA A 27 -16.99 -18.71 -27.84
N PRO A 28 -18.18 -18.43 -27.26
CA PRO A 28 -18.60 -19.03 -26.01
C PRO A 28 -19.09 -20.45 -26.29
N ASP A 29 -18.31 -21.44 -25.86
CA ASP A 29 -18.81 -22.81 -25.73
C ASP A 29 -18.88 -23.21 -24.26
N SER A 30 -19.91 -23.99 -24.04
CA SER A 30 -20.62 -24.30 -22.83
C SER A 30 -19.88 -25.26 -21.88
N THR A 31 -20.36 -25.26 -20.63
CA THR A 31 -20.16 -26.31 -19.60
C THR A 31 -18.76 -26.54 -19.06
N VAL A 32 -18.47 -25.91 -17.91
CA VAL A 32 -17.60 -26.51 -16.88
C VAL A 32 -18.29 -26.38 -15.53
N GLN A 33 -19.13 -27.36 -15.20
CA GLN A 33 -19.32 -27.76 -13.80
C GLN A 33 -18.16 -28.67 -13.45
N GLU A 34 -17.11 -28.12 -12.84
CA GLU A 34 -16.12 -28.91 -12.10
C GLU A 34 -16.56 -28.95 -10.62
N GLU A 35 -17.39 -29.93 -10.31
CA GLU A 35 -17.50 -30.48 -8.96
C GLU A 35 -16.31 -31.43 -8.78
N GLY A 36 -15.23 -30.97 -8.14
CA GLY A 36 -14.01 -31.77 -7.98
C GLY A 36 -13.03 -31.21 -6.95
N THR A 37 -13.09 -31.74 -5.73
CA THR A 37 -12.10 -31.58 -4.63
C THR A 37 -11.63 -30.13 -4.37
N SER A 38 -12.37 -29.44 -3.49
CA SER A 38 -12.07 -28.07 -3.06
C SER A 38 -10.78 -27.98 -2.23
N ASN A 39 -9.62 -28.00 -2.88
CA ASN A 39 -8.41 -27.49 -2.26
C ASN A 39 -8.54 -25.96 -2.20
N PRO A 40 -8.61 -25.33 -1.00
CA PRO A 40 -8.70 -23.87 -0.90
C PRO A 40 -7.42 -23.17 -1.43
N TRP A 41 -6.35 -23.93 -1.64
CA TRP A 41 -5.08 -23.47 -2.19
C TRP A 41 -5.03 -23.64 -3.71
N THR A 42 -5.69 -22.74 -4.43
CA THR A 42 -5.49 -22.59 -5.88
C THR A 42 -4.16 -21.90 -6.18
N GLU A 43 -3.63 -22.05 -7.40
CA GLU A 43 -2.42 -21.35 -7.84
C GLU A 43 -2.55 -19.82 -7.64
N ARG A 44 -3.72 -19.27 -7.97
CA ARG A 44 -4.03 -17.86 -7.75
C ARG A 44 -4.02 -17.46 -6.27
N LYS A 45 -4.51 -18.33 -5.38
CA LYS A 45 -4.44 -18.11 -3.93
C LYS A 45 -2.99 -18.09 -3.45
N VAL A 46 -2.15 -19.02 -3.89
CA VAL A 46 -0.71 -19.03 -3.53
C VAL A 46 -0.01 -17.76 -4.02
N MET A 47 -0.24 -17.38 -5.27
CA MET A 47 0.33 -16.14 -5.84
C MET A 47 -0.14 -14.91 -5.07
N SER A 48 -1.42 -14.87 -4.65
CA SER A 48 -1.95 -13.76 -3.84
C SER A 48 -1.25 -13.63 -2.48
N VAL A 49 -0.91 -14.75 -1.83
CA VAL A 49 -0.17 -14.74 -0.55
C VAL A 49 1.24 -14.19 -0.75
N ILE A 50 1.95 -14.66 -1.79
CA ILE A 50 3.29 -14.16 -2.14
C ILE A 50 3.24 -12.66 -2.40
N LEU A 51 2.26 -12.22 -3.20
CA LEU A 51 2.11 -10.81 -3.55
C LEU A 51 1.80 -9.95 -2.32
N SER A 52 0.88 -10.40 -1.46
CA SER A 52 0.56 -9.69 -0.21
C SER A 52 1.71 -9.69 0.80
N ALA A 53 2.62 -10.67 0.77
CA ALA A 53 3.78 -10.72 1.66
C ALA A 53 4.80 -9.64 1.31
N VAL A 54 4.98 -9.37 0.02
CA VAL A 54 5.87 -8.32 -0.50
C VAL A 54 5.21 -6.95 -0.39
N ILE A 55 3.98 -6.82 -0.91
CA ILE A 55 3.22 -5.57 -0.91
C ILE A 55 1.89 -5.82 -0.19
N PRO A 56 1.73 -5.33 1.06
CA PRO A 56 0.48 -5.46 1.80
C PRO A 56 -0.71 -4.96 0.99
N GLY A 57 -1.77 -5.77 0.90
CA GLY A 57 -3.00 -5.48 0.14
C GLY A 57 -2.98 -5.87 -1.35
N ALA A 58 -1.81 -6.20 -1.92
CA ALA A 58 -1.72 -6.52 -3.34
C ALA A 58 -2.38 -7.86 -3.69
N GLY A 59 -2.25 -8.88 -2.84
CA GLY A 59 -2.92 -10.17 -3.01
C GLY A 59 -4.44 -10.08 -2.89
N GLN A 60 -4.97 -9.30 -1.95
CA GLN A 60 -6.40 -9.02 -1.86
C GLN A 60 -6.92 -8.37 -3.14
N THR A 61 -6.16 -7.41 -3.67
CA THR A 61 -6.48 -6.77 -4.95
C THR A 61 -6.46 -7.78 -6.10
N TYR A 62 -5.46 -8.67 -6.13
CA TYR A 62 -5.33 -9.72 -7.13
C TYR A 62 -6.50 -10.72 -7.11
N LEU A 63 -7.04 -11.03 -5.92
CA LEU A 63 -8.25 -11.85 -5.75
C LEU A 63 -9.57 -11.09 -5.98
N GLY A 64 -9.52 -9.82 -6.40
CA GLY A 64 -10.71 -9.01 -6.71
C GLY A 64 -11.33 -8.27 -5.51
N HIS A 65 -10.65 -8.21 -4.37
CA HIS A 65 -11.03 -7.42 -3.18
C HIS A 65 -10.30 -6.07 -3.15
N MET A 66 -10.65 -5.16 -4.07
CA MET A 66 -9.99 -3.86 -4.20
C MET A 66 -10.04 -3.00 -2.93
N GLU A 67 -11.19 -2.92 -2.25
CA GLU A 67 -11.34 -2.09 -1.05
C GLU A 67 -10.47 -2.58 0.11
N LYS A 68 -10.45 -3.91 0.35
CA LYS A 68 -9.59 -4.52 1.36
C LYS A 68 -8.11 -4.31 1.02
N GLY A 69 -7.75 -4.57 -0.24
CA GLY A 69 -6.39 -4.37 -0.72
C GLY A 69 -5.92 -2.94 -0.53
N ALA A 70 -6.70 -1.97 -0.98
CA ALA A 70 -6.40 -0.55 -0.81
C ALA A 70 -6.24 -0.15 0.66
N ALA A 71 -7.11 -0.62 1.55
CA ALA A 71 -7.03 -0.32 2.98
C ALA A 71 -5.71 -0.82 3.60
N PHE A 72 -5.32 -2.08 3.31
CA PHE A 72 -4.06 -2.64 3.81
C PHE A 72 -2.83 -1.96 3.21
N THR A 73 -2.85 -1.65 1.91
CA THR A 73 -1.75 -0.94 1.25
C THR A 73 -1.57 0.46 1.84
N ILE A 74 -2.64 1.27 1.85
CA ILE A 74 -2.58 2.65 2.34
C ILE A 74 -2.18 2.68 3.82
N GLY A 75 -2.81 1.84 4.65
CA GLY A 75 -2.52 1.81 6.09
C GLY A 75 -1.07 1.43 6.37
N THR A 76 -0.54 0.42 5.68
CA THR A 76 0.83 -0.04 5.90
C THR A 76 1.85 0.96 5.38
N VAL A 77 1.64 1.51 4.17
CA VAL A 77 2.51 2.52 3.57
C VAL A 77 2.52 3.80 4.42
N ALA A 78 1.36 4.30 4.83
CA ALA A 78 1.26 5.48 5.68
C ALA A 78 2.01 5.28 7.02
N SER A 79 1.83 4.13 7.67
CA SER A 79 2.52 3.82 8.92
C SER A 79 4.04 3.72 8.74
N ALA A 80 4.49 3.08 7.66
CA ALA A 80 5.92 2.97 7.33
C ALA A 80 6.55 4.34 7.01
N LEU A 81 5.84 5.19 6.26
CA LEU A 81 6.28 6.55 5.97
C LEU A 81 6.41 7.40 7.24
N MET A 82 5.43 7.33 8.14
CA MET A 82 5.48 8.05 9.42
C MET A 82 6.65 7.58 10.29
N ALA A 83 6.92 6.27 10.31
CA ALA A 83 8.12 5.74 10.98
C ALA A 83 9.41 6.26 10.34
N GLY A 84 9.50 6.30 9.02
CA GLY A 84 10.66 6.82 8.29
C GLY A 84 10.90 8.31 8.52
N LEU A 85 9.86 9.14 8.46
CA LEU A 85 9.95 10.57 8.77
C LEU A 85 10.38 10.82 10.22
N SER A 86 9.92 9.98 11.15
CA SER A 86 10.34 10.06 12.55
C SER A 86 11.82 9.74 12.74
N GLU A 87 12.42 8.89 11.90
CA GLU A 87 13.86 8.59 11.95
C GLU A 87 14.71 9.81 11.61
N ASN A 88 14.33 10.55 10.56
CA ASN A 88 15.04 11.77 10.16
C ASN A 88 15.06 12.81 11.30
N ASN A 89 13.94 12.95 12.01
CA ASN A 89 13.85 13.84 13.17
C ASN A 89 14.75 13.37 14.33
N ILE A 90 14.83 12.06 14.58
CA ILE A 90 15.71 11.47 15.61
C ILE A 90 17.17 11.77 15.30
N VAL A 91 17.60 11.57 14.05
CA VAL A 91 18.98 11.83 13.60
C VAL A 91 19.33 13.30 13.80
N GLY A 92 18.52 14.23 13.29
CA GLY A 92 18.78 15.67 13.44
C GLY A 92 18.81 16.13 14.91
N ARG A 93 17.99 15.53 15.79
CA ARG A 93 18.03 15.84 17.22
C ARG A 93 19.25 15.29 17.94
N ASN A 94 19.77 14.13 17.53
CA ASN A 94 21.01 13.59 18.06
C ASN A 94 22.19 14.50 17.70
N GLU A 95 22.28 14.94 16.44
CA GLU A 95 23.30 15.91 16.01
C GLU A 95 23.23 17.20 16.84
N ARG A 96 22.01 17.72 17.06
CA ARG A 96 21.82 18.91 17.91
C ARG A 96 22.22 18.68 19.36
N LEU A 97 21.99 17.50 19.93
CA LEU A 97 22.45 17.18 21.29
C LEU A 97 23.98 17.15 21.37
N ASP A 98 24.64 16.61 20.36
CA ASP A 98 26.10 16.55 20.33
C ASP A 98 26.71 17.95 20.20
N GLU A 99 26.12 18.81 19.38
CA GLU A 99 26.51 20.22 19.32
C GLU A 99 26.34 20.95 20.67
N LEU A 100 25.21 20.72 21.37
CA LEU A 100 24.96 21.32 22.67
C LEU A 100 25.92 20.80 23.75
N LYS A 101 26.34 19.54 23.70
CA LYS A 101 27.37 19.01 24.62
C LYS A 101 28.71 19.73 24.44
N VAL A 102 29.10 19.99 23.19
CA VAL A 102 30.32 20.76 22.89
C VAL A 102 30.20 22.18 23.46
N GLN A 103 29.08 22.86 23.24
CA GLN A 103 28.83 24.20 23.80
C GLN A 103 28.84 24.22 25.33
N TYR A 104 28.29 23.18 25.97
CA TYR A 104 28.30 23.05 27.43
C TYR A 104 29.74 22.90 27.95
N SER A 105 30.55 22.05 27.32
CA SER A 105 31.95 21.87 27.70
C SER A 105 32.83 23.11 27.47
N ALA A 106 32.45 23.97 26.52
CA ALA A 106 33.13 25.23 26.23
C ALA A 106 32.64 26.42 27.08
N ALA A 107 31.58 26.24 27.88
CA ALA A 107 31.01 27.33 28.67
C ALA A 107 31.93 27.70 29.85
N THR A 108 32.33 28.97 29.91
CA THR A 108 33.20 29.49 30.97
C THR A 108 32.44 30.08 32.16
N SER A 109 31.12 30.22 32.05
CA SER A 109 30.25 30.76 33.10
C SER A 109 29.15 29.79 33.48
N TYR A 110 28.78 29.79 34.76
CA TYR A 110 27.70 28.96 35.28
C TYR A 110 26.35 29.25 34.58
N ILE A 111 26.02 30.53 34.39
CA ILE A 111 24.76 30.95 33.74
C ILE A 111 24.71 30.46 32.27
N GLY A 112 25.85 30.52 31.56
CA GLY A 112 25.97 29.99 30.21
C GLY A 112 25.79 28.46 30.17
N ALA A 113 26.44 27.75 31.10
CA ALA A 113 26.33 26.30 31.22
C ALA A 113 24.90 25.86 31.53
N ASP A 114 24.22 26.53 32.46
CA ASP A 114 22.83 26.23 32.85
C ASP A 114 21.83 26.46 31.69
N THR A 115 22.05 27.51 30.89
CA THR A 115 21.26 27.79 29.70
C THR A 115 21.40 26.67 28.66
N VAL A 116 22.63 26.20 28.40
CA VAL A 116 22.88 25.10 27.47
C VAL A 116 22.35 23.77 28.02
N TRP A 117 22.50 23.54 29.33
CA TRP A 117 21.95 22.38 30.02
C TRP A 117 20.43 22.28 29.86
N SER A 118 19.71 23.38 30.13
CA SER A 118 18.26 23.44 29.95
C SER A 118 17.85 23.12 28.51
N LYS A 119 18.60 23.61 27.50
CA LYS A 119 18.39 23.26 26.09
C LYS A 119 18.63 21.77 25.84
N MET A 120 19.69 21.17 26.38
CA MET A 120 19.96 19.73 26.25
C MET A 120 18.83 18.88 26.85
N VAL A 121 18.34 19.23 28.03
CA VAL A 121 17.24 18.52 28.69
C VAL A 121 15.98 18.58 27.83
N SER A 122 15.63 19.78 27.32
CA SER A 122 14.46 19.94 26.44
C SER A 122 14.59 19.15 25.14
N THR A 123 15.75 19.18 24.47
CA THR A 123 16.00 18.41 23.24
C THR A 123 15.92 16.91 23.50
N LYS A 124 16.45 16.43 24.64
CA LYS A 124 16.41 15.01 25.02
C LYS A 124 14.99 14.53 25.31
N ASP A 125 14.14 15.34 25.95
CA ASP A 125 12.73 15.01 26.15
C ASP A 125 12.00 14.86 24.81
N ILE A 126 12.20 15.80 23.89
CA ILE A 126 11.54 15.73 22.58
C ILE A 126 12.07 14.54 21.76
N LEU A 127 13.38 14.26 21.81
CA LEU A 127 13.96 13.07 21.20
C LEU A 127 13.31 11.78 21.73
N GLY A 128 13.10 11.69 23.05
CA GLY A 128 12.40 10.55 23.66
C GLY A 128 10.98 10.37 23.11
N LYS A 129 10.24 11.47 22.91
CA LYS A 129 8.91 11.45 22.28
C LYS A 129 8.98 10.99 20.82
N ASP A 130 9.98 11.41 20.06
CA ASP A 130 10.16 10.98 18.66
C ASP A 130 10.47 9.49 18.55
N VAL A 131 11.36 8.98 19.40
CA VAL A 131 11.65 7.53 19.47
C VAL A 131 10.39 6.73 19.79
N LYS A 132 9.58 7.20 20.74
CA LYS A 132 8.31 6.54 21.10
C LYS A 132 7.30 6.58 19.95
N ARG A 133 7.19 7.70 19.23
CA ARG A 133 6.32 7.82 18.04
C ARG A 133 6.74 6.85 16.95
N ARG A 134 8.04 6.80 16.61
CA ARG A 134 8.59 5.85 15.65
C ARG A 134 8.24 4.41 16.02
N ASP A 135 8.47 4.02 17.28
CA ASP A 135 8.20 2.67 17.77
C ASP A 135 6.72 2.29 17.62
N ILE A 136 5.81 3.21 17.95
CA ILE A 136 4.37 3.01 17.75
C ILE A 136 4.06 2.78 16.27
N PHE A 137 4.54 3.62 15.36
CA PHE A 137 4.26 3.47 13.93
C PHE A 137 4.85 2.19 13.32
N VAL A 138 6.05 1.77 13.76
CA VAL A 138 6.64 0.49 13.36
C VAL A 138 5.77 -0.68 13.83
N LYS A 139 5.32 -0.66 15.09
CA LYS A 139 4.42 -1.69 15.63
C LYS A 139 3.10 -1.76 14.87
N VAL A 140 2.51 -0.61 14.54
CA VAL A 140 1.28 -0.54 13.73
C VAL A 140 1.53 -1.09 12.32
N ALA A 141 2.63 -0.73 11.67
CA ALA A 141 2.97 -1.25 10.34
C ALA A 141 3.12 -2.77 10.34
N ILE A 142 3.81 -3.34 11.34
CA ILE A 142 3.95 -4.79 11.50
C ILE A 142 2.58 -5.43 11.79
N GLY A 143 1.77 -4.82 12.66
CA GLY A 143 0.43 -5.30 12.98
C GLY A 143 -0.47 -5.36 11.74
N LEU A 144 -0.45 -4.31 10.91
CA LEU A 144 -1.18 -4.26 9.65
C LEU A 144 -0.67 -5.29 8.64
N TRP A 145 0.64 -5.49 8.55
CA TRP A 145 1.23 -6.52 7.69
C TRP A 145 0.78 -7.93 8.10
N VAL A 146 0.81 -8.25 9.39
CA VAL A 146 0.34 -9.54 9.91
C VAL A 146 -1.16 -9.69 9.69
N ALA A 147 -1.96 -8.65 9.96
CA ALA A 147 -3.40 -8.67 9.70
C ALA A 147 -3.72 -8.91 8.21
N ASN A 148 -2.95 -8.29 7.31
CA ASN A 148 -3.02 -8.51 5.87
C ASN A 148 -2.71 -9.97 5.50
N MET A 149 -1.72 -10.62 6.13
CA MET A 149 -1.40 -12.03 5.94
C MET A 149 -2.50 -12.96 6.44
N VAL A 150 -3.06 -12.68 7.61
CA VAL A 150 -4.16 -13.47 8.17
C VAL A 150 -5.41 -13.33 7.29
N ASP A 151 -5.72 -12.12 6.83
CA ASP A 151 -6.87 -11.86 5.95
C ASP A 151 -6.72 -12.57 4.60
N ILE A 152 -5.55 -12.51 3.95
CA ILE A 152 -5.37 -13.19 2.66
C ILE A 152 -5.45 -14.70 2.79
N ILE A 153 -4.93 -15.29 3.88
CA ILE A 153 -4.92 -16.75 4.08
C ILE A 153 -6.33 -17.26 4.45
N LEU A 154 -7.01 -16.60 5.40
CA LEU A 154 -8.22 -17.15 6.01
C LEU A 154 -9.54 -16.54 5.49
N PHE A 155 -9.54 -15.29 5.02
CA PHE A 155 -10.76 -14.49 4.84
C PHE A 155 -10.96 -13.90 3.44
N SER A 156 -10.01 -14.10 2.54
CA SER A 156 -10.08 -13.60 1.16
C SER A 156 -10.30 -14.73 0.17
N ASP A 157 -11.55 -14.96 -0.20
CA ASP A 157 -11.88 -15.91 -1.25
C ASP A 157 -11.54 -15.34 -2.63
N ASP A 158 -11.33 -16.21 -3.59
CA ASP A 158 -11.07 -15.80 -4.96
C ASP A 158 -12.39 -15.33 -5.62
N ARG A 159 -12.48 -14.03 -5.98
CA ARG A 159 -13.65 -13.47 -6.69
C ARG A 159 -13.46 -13.46 -8.22
N GLY A 160 -12.43 -14.12 -8.72
CA GLY A 160 -12.07 -14.12 -10.14
C GLY A 160 -11.40 -12.82 -10.59
N GLU A 161 -10.98 -12.79 -11.84
CA GLU A 161 -10.41 -11.58 -12.45
C GLU A 161 -11.53 -10.57 -12.68
N LYS A 162 -11.59 -9.52 -11.85
CA LYS A 162 -12.34 -8.32 -12.20
C LYS A 162 -11.45 -7.48 -13.12
N PRO A 163 -11.86 -7.22 -14.38
CA PRO A 163 -11.04 -6.40 -15.27
C PRO A 163 -10.85 -5.02 -14.65
N PHE A 164 -9.59 -4.61 -14.44
CA PHE A 164 -9.27 -3.26 -14.03
C PHE A 164 -9.86 -2.28 -15.05
N GLY A 165 -10.75 -1.38 -14.60
CA GLY A 165 -11.37 -0.37 -15.46
C GLY A 165 -12.79 -0.67 -15.95
N LEU A 166 -13.37 -1.84 -15.65
CA LEU A 166 -14.82 -2.03 -15.76
C LEU A 166 -15.49 -1.51 -14.48
N LEU A 167 -15.64 -0.19 -14.39
CA LEU A 167 -16.72 0.36 -13.61
C LEU A 167 -18.01 -0.30 -14.09
N ASN A 168 -18.75 -0.98 -13.21
CA ASN A 168 -20.17 -1.25 -13.39
C ASN A 168 -20.96 0.07 -13.33
N THR A 169 -20.51 1.09 -14.06
CA THR A 169 -21.37 2.20 -14.44
C THR A 169 -22.24 1.67 -15.57
N PRO A 170 -23.58 1.79 -15.49
CA PRO A 170 -24.44 1.47 -16.61
C PRO A 170 -23.96 2.26 -17.83
N ARG A 171 -23.34 1.56 -18.79
CA ARG A 171 -22.89 2.17 -20.03
C ARG A 171 -24.13 2.43 -20.86
N ALA A 172 -24.63 3.66 -20.80
CA ALA A 172 -25.53 4.18 -21.81
C ALA A 172 -24.73 4.34 -23.10
N THR A 173 -24.86 3.39 -24.03
CA THR A 173 -24.27 3.53 -25.36
C THR A 173 -25.27 4.27 -26.23
N PHE A 174 -24.93 5.51 -26.58
CA PHE A 174 -25.66 6.29 -27.57
C PHE A 174 -25.02 6.03 -28.93
N ALA A 175 -25.73 5.33 -29.82
CA ALA A 175 -25.28 5.10 -31.18
C ALA A 175 -26.23 5.84 -32.14
N ILE A 176 -25.65 6.69 -32.99
CA ILE A 176 -26.37 7.25 -34.13
C ILE A 176 -26.19 6.25 -35.27
N VAL A 177 -27.25 5.51 -35.57
CA VAL A 177 -27.25 4.53 -36.67
C VAL A 177 -27.87 5.23 -37.89
N PRO A 178 -27.10 5.44 -38.98
CA PRO A 178 -27.66 5.97 -40.21
C PRO A 178 -28.61 4.93 -40.82
N ASP A 179 -29.90 5.27 -40.91
CA ASP A 179 -30.92 4.47 -41.57
C ASP A 179 -31.04 4.93 -43.04
N THR A 180 -30.79 4.01 -43.96
CA THR A 180 -30.75 4.27 -45.39
C THR A 180 -32.12 4.62 -46.00
N ARG A 181 -33.22 4.53 -45.23
CA ARG A 181 -34.55 4.88 -45.71
C ARG A 181 -35.12 6.19 -45.13
N ASN A 182 -34.75 6.57 -43.90
CA ASN A 182 -35.41 7.66 -43.17
C ASN A 182 -34.46 8.66 -42.44
N GLY A 183 -33.14 8.59 -42.64
CA GLY A 183 -32.19 9.54 -42.05
C GLY A 183 -31.44 9.00 -40.82
N LEU A 184 -30.94 9.88 -39.95
CA LEU A 184 -30.15 9.50 -38.75
C LEU A 184 -31.09 9.07 -37.62
N ASN A 185 -31.06 7.79 -37.24
CA ASN A 185 -31.79 7.29 -36.07
C ASN A 185 -30.85 7.20 -34.87
N ALA A 186 -31.21 7.85 -33.77
CA ALA A 186 -30.48 7.72 -32.51
C ALA A 186 -31.06 6.55 -31.71
N ALA A 187 -30.25 5.52 -31.46
CA ALA A 187 -30.59 4.40 -30.60
C ALA A 187 -29.83 4.51 -29.28
N LEU A 188 -30.57 4.64 -28.17
CA LEU A 188 -30.02 4.54 -26.82
C LEU A 188 -30.16 3.09 -26.37
N THR A 189 -29.05 2.38 -26.27
CA THR A 189 -29.04 1.04 -25.67
C THR A 189 -28.52 1.14 -24.25
N VAL A 190 -29.38 0.83 -23.29
CA VAL A 190 -29.01 0.70 -21.87
C VAL A 190 -28.89 -0.80 -21.58
N ARG A 191 -27.68 -1.29 -21.30
CA ARG A 191 -27.45 -2.65 -20.81
C ARG A 191 -27.30 -2.61 -19.29
N PHE A 192 -28.13 -3.39 -18.61
CA PHE A 192 -28.08 -3.63 -17.16
C PHE A 192 -27.20 -4.84 -16.88
#